data_AF-A0A7H9SRD6-F1
#
_entry.id   AF-A0A7H9SRD6-F1
#
_cell.length_a   1.000
_cell.length_b   1.000
_cell.length_c   1.000
_cell.angle_alpha   90.00
_cell.angle_beta   90.00
_cell.angle_gamma   90.00
#
_symmetry.space_group_name_H-M   'P 1'
#
loop_
_entity.id
_entity.type
_entity.pdbx_description
1 polymer ?
#
loop_
_entity_poly.entity_id
_entity_poly.type
_entity_poly.pdbx_seq_one_letter_code
_entity_poly.pdbx_strand_id
1 'polypeptide(L)'
;MSYWAKHNDGSSILDKPQRILPVFNPAQREFLDDVHRQRMHLENLTKDGGIKVSDYYMRKHSMATQPNDAGLLDEHDSFYKTTKSLLVLFQIMGIMPIHRNPPVKDMPRTGFSWTSPQMFYAICIFLIETWIVVMVLRERVQKFTDHSDKHFDEAIYNIIFISLLFTQFLVPVASWRHGPQVVIFKNMWTNYQYKFWRVTGSAIIFPNLYRLTWGLCIFSWVLSIAVNLSQYYLQPDFEFWYTFAYYHIIAMLNCFCSLWYINCNAFGTASKAFEKHLELTLRSEKPAEKLVEYRHLWVDLSHMMQQLGRAYSNMYGMYCLVVVFTTIVAAFGSISEIIDHGATYKEVGLFVIMFYCMSLLYIICNEAHHASNKVGFDIQTRLLNVNLLALDTATQKEVQMILLAISKNPPIMNLDGFANINRELIASNITFMATYLVVLLQFKTTEQRGTNTEEADM
;
A
#
# COMPACT_ATOMS: atom_id res chain seq x y z
N MET A 1 -38.23 -20.08 24.97
CA MET A 1 -38.50 -20.17 26.41
C MET A 1 -38.39 -18.77 27.00
N SER A 2 -39.52 -18.29 27.50
CA SER A 2 -39.73 -17.02 28.18
C SER A 2 -39.00 -16.96 29.52
N TYR A 3 -38.47 -15.79 29.89
CA TYR A 3 -38.50 -15.35 31.29
C TYR A 3 -38.80 -13.85 31.35
N TRP A 4 -40.09 -13.56 31.57
CA TRP A 4 -40.60 -12.31 32.08
C TRP A 4 -40.64 -12.41 33.61
N ALA A 5 -39.96 -11.51 34.32
CA ALA A 5 -40.25 -11.25 35.72
C ALA A 5 -41.18 -10.03 35.79
N LYS A 6 -42.48 -10.30 35.96
CA LYS A 6 -43.46 -9.31 36.43
C LYS A 6 -43.25 -9.13 37.93
N HIS A 7 -43.07 -7.89 38.38
CA HIS A 7 -43.39 -7.53 39.75
C HIS A 7 -44.60 -6.59 39.75
N ASN A 8 -45.55 -6.92 40.61
CA ASN A 8 -46.77 -6.18 40.89
C ASN A 8 -46.43 -4.83 41.50
N ASP A 9 -46.70 -3.75 40.76
CA ASP A 9 -47.43 -2.59 41.29
C ASP A 9 -47.89 -1.73 40.11
N GLY A 10 -49.19 -1.48 40.06
CA GLY A 10 -49.89 -0.87 38.93
C GLY A 10 -49.65 0.63 38.77
N SER A 11 -48.40 1.05 38.55
CA SER A 11 -48.07 2.43 38.19
C SER A 11 -47.27 2.48 36.89
N SER A 12 -47.90 2.99 35.83
CA SER A 12 -47.24 3.37 34.59
C SER A 12 -46.45 4.68 34.80
N ILE A 13 -45.12 4.59 34.88
CA ILE A 13 -44.24 5.76 34.75
C ILE A 13 -43.60 5.70 33.36
N LEU A 14 -44.12 6.55 32.48
CA LEU A 14 -43.59 6.82 31.15
C LEU A 14 -42.58 7.97 31.31
N ASP A 15 -41.42 7.68 31.89
CA ASP A 15 -40.28 8.60 31.85
C ASP A 15 -39.13 7.95 31.08
N LYS A 16 -38.79 8.55 29.94
CA LYS A 16 -37.58 8.23 29.19
C LYS A 16 -36.37 8.41 30.11
N PRO A 17 -35.38 7.51 30.10
CA PRO A 17 -34.15 7.74 30.86
C PRO A 17 -33.51 9.05 30.39
N GLN A 18 -33.15 9.91 31.34
CA GLN A 18 -32.41 11.14 31.07
C GLN A 18 -31.17 10.80 30.22
N ARG A 19 -31.10 11.37 29.02
CA ARG A 19 -29.91 11.29 28.16
C ARG A 19 -28.75 11.86 28.94
N ILE A 20 -27.84 10.99 29.37
CA ILE A 20 -26.51 11.40 29.83
C ILE A 20 -25.86 12.09 28.63
N LEU A 21 -25.75 13.42 28.70
CA LEU A 21 -24.98 14.20 27.75
C LEU A 21 -23.52 13.74 27.87
N PRO A 22 -22.84 13.36 26.77
CA PRO A 22 -21.42 13.07 26.82
C PRO A 22 -20.68 14.30 27.35
N VAL A 23 -19.86 14.13 28.37
CA VAL A 23 -18.95 15.19 28.84
C VAL A 23 -17.88 15.34 27.77
N PHE A 24 -18.11 16.25 26.83
CA PHE A 24 -17.14 16.57 25.78
C PHE A 24 -15.96 17.32 26.39
N ASN A 25 -14.75 16.96 25.98
CA ASN A 25 -13.58 17.76 26.31
C ASN A 25 -13.70 19.16 25.65
N PRO A 26 -12.99 20.20 26.13
CA PRO A 26 -13.11 21.55 25.61
C PRO A 26 -12.89 21.65 24.08
N ALA A 27 -11.96 20.87 23.53
CA ALA A 27 -11.67 20.85 22.09
C ALA A 27 -12.75 20.12 21.27
N GLN A 28 -13.39 19.08 21.83
CA GLN A 28 -14.52 18.38 21.22
C GLN A 28 -15.78 19.25 21.23
N ARG A 29 -15.95 20.05 22.28
CA ARG A 29 -17.04 21.02 22.40
C ARG A 29 -16.84 22.18 21.42
N GLU A 30 -15.63 22.71 21.33
CA GLU A 30 -15.26 23.75 20.37
C GLU A 30 -15.44 23.26 18.93
N PHE A 31 -15.03 22.03 18.62
CA PHE A 31 -15.29 21.40 17.32
C PHE A 31 -16.78 21.27 17.01
N LEU A 32 -17.59 20.82 17.97
CA LEU A 32 -19.05 20.69 17.80
C LEU A 32 -19.71 22.06 17.62
N ASP A 33 -19.28 23.07 18.37
CA ASP A 33 -19.80 24.43 18.28
C ASP A 33 -19.39 25.12 16.96
N ASP A 34 -18.20 24.82 16.44
CA ASP A 34 -17.75 25.26 15.12
C ASP A 34 -18.51 24.58 13.99
N VAL A 35 -18.74 23.27 14.09
CA VAL A 35 -19.58 22.52 13.14
C VAL A 35 -21.02 23.06 13.17
N HIS A 36 -21.53 23.39 14.36
CA HIS A 36 -22.88 23.93 14.49
C HIS A 36 -22.99 25.36 13.95
N ARG A 37 -21.98 26.21 14.20
CA ARG A 37 -21.87 27.55 13.62
C ARG A 37 -21.75 27.51 12.10
N GLN A 38 -20.95 26.60 11.55
CA GLN A 38 -20.85 26.40 10.10
C GLN A 38 -22.19 25.97 9.50
N ARG A 39 -22.92 25.06 10.15
CA ARG A 39 -24.26 24.65 9.71
C ARG A 39 -25.27 25.79 9.72
N MET A 40 -25.28 26.59 10.79
CA MET A 40 -26.13 27.78 10.89
C MET A 40 -25.78 28.84 9.84
N HIS A 41 -24.48 29.01 9.54
CA HIS A 41 -24.02 29.92 8.50
C HIS A 41 -24.46 29.44 7.10
N LEU A 42 -24.40 28.12 6.84
CA LEU A 42 -24.93 27.48 5.63
C LEU A 42 -26.45 27.62 5.48
N GLU A 43 -27.21 27.52 6.58
CA GLU A 43 -28.66 27.71 6.60
C GLU A 43 -29.08 29.18 6.40
N ASN A 44 -28.27 30.12 6.89
CA ASN A 44 -28.52 31.55 6.65
C ASN A 44 -28.19 31.95 5.21
N LEU A 45 -27.10 31.42 4.64
CA LEU A 45 -26.72 31.65 3.24
C LEU A 45 -27.72 31.05 2.22
N THR A 46 -28.50 30.05 2.63
CA THR A 46 -29.57 29.48 1.81
C THR A 46 -30.87 30.28 1.83
N LYS A 47 -31.13 31.00 2.93
CA LYS A 47 -32.32 31.84 3.08
C LYS A 47 -32.19 33.17 2.36
N ASP A 48 -30.98 33.72 2.23
CA ASP A 48 -30.73 35.04 1.62
C ASP A 48 -30.72 35.07 0.08
N GLY A 49 -31.18 34.00 -0.59
CA GLY A 49 -31.58 34.05 -1.99
C GLY A 49 -30.45 34.36 -2.99
N GLY A 50 -29.72 33.33 -3.40
CA GLY A 50 -28.86 33.44 -4.58
C GLY A 50 -27.88 32.30 -4.87
N ILE A 51 -27.61 31.40 -3.92
CA ILE A 51 -26.65 30.30 -4.14
C ILE A 51 -27.21 29.00 -3.55
N LYS A 52 -27.40 27.99 -4.41
CA LYS A 52 -27.87 26.66 -4.00
C LYS A 52 -26.74 25.94 -3.25
N VAL A 53 -27.06 25.28 -2.13
CA VAL A 53 -26.15 24.41 -1.32
C VAL A 53 -25.42 23.37 -2.17
N SER A 54 -25.94 23.05 -3.36
CA SER A 54 -25.29 22.18 -4.34
C SER A 54 -23.90 22.65 -4.78
N ASP A 55 -23.57 23.94 -4.61
CA ASP A 55 -22.35 24.51 -5.17
C ASP A 55 -21.17 24.53 -4.19
N TYR A 56 -21.39 24.31 -2.88
CA TYR A 56 -20.29 24.42 -1.90
C TYR A 56 -19.64 23.09 -1.50
N TYR A 57 -20.34 21.95 -1.41
CA TYR A 57 -19.71 20.70 -0.94
C TYR A 57 -20.32 19.38 -1.45
N MET A 58 -21.10 19.40 -2.54
CA MET A 58 -21.40 18.16 -3.24
C MET A 58 -20.46 18.02 -4.44
N ARG A 59 -19.72 16.91 -4.49
CA ARG A 59 -19.23 16.35 -5.76
C ARG A 59 -20.37 16.49 -6.75
N LYS A 60 -20.24 17.35 -7.77
CA LYS A 60 -21.22 17.43 -8.86
C LYS A 60 -21.27 16.02 -9.44
N HIS A 61 -22.29 15.25 -9.10
CA HIS A 61 -22.45 13.87 -9.56
C HIS A 61 -22.87 13.83 -11.04
N SER A 62 -22.58 14.91 -11.78
CA SER A 62 -22.96 15.17 -13.17
C SER A 62 -21.74 15.22 -14.10
N MET A 63 -20.76 14.34 -13.86
CA MET A 63 -19.81 13.93 -14.89
C MET A 63 -19.80 12.39 -15.00
N ALA A 64 -21.00 11.79 -14.97
CA ALA A 64 -21.21 10.56 -15.70
C ALA A 64 -20.89 10.90 -17.17
N THR A 65 -19.78 10.34 -17.63
CA THR A 65 -19.38 10.08 -19.01
C THR A 65 -20.41 10.59 -20.04
N GLN A 66 -20.13 11.70 -20.71
CA GLN A 66 -20.95 12.08 -21.86
C GLN A 66 -20.84 10.95 -22.91
N PRO A 67 -21.89 10.71 -23.73
CA PRO A 67 -21.98 9.57 -24.64
C PRO A 67 -20.83 9.43 -25.66
N ASN A 68 -19.99 10.45 -25.85
CA ASN A 68 -18.80 10.44 -26.72
C ASN A 68 -17.45 10.29 -25.99
N ASP A 69 -17.42 10.17 -24.65
CA ASP A 69 -16.18 10.23 -23.88
C ASP A 69 -15.38 8.91 -23.82
N ALA A 70 -15.98 7.76 -24.15
CA ALA A 70 -15.33 6.45 -23.99
C ALA A 70 -14.04 6.31 -24.83
N GLY A 71 -14.03 6.84 -26.06
CA GLY A 71 -12.84 6.87 -26.92
C GLY A 71 -11.75 7.82 -26.41
N LEU A 72 -12.15 9.01 -25.96
CA LEU A 72 -11.25 10.02 -25.39
C LEU A 72 -10.62 9.57 -24.06
N LEU A 73 -11.36 8.81 -23.26
CA LEU A 73 -10.85 8.14 -22.06
C LEU A 73 -9.72 7.16 -22.41
N ASP A 74 -9.85 6.37 -23.48
CA ASP A 74 -8.77 5.46 -23.94
C ASP A 74 -7.59 6.20 -24.55
N GLU A 75 -7.82 7.33 -25.19
CA GLU A 75 -6.75 8.16 -25.75
C GLU A 75 -5.85 8.71 -24.63
N HIS A 76 -6.46 9.27 -23.58
CA HIS A 76 -5.78 9.93 -22.47
C HIS A 76 -5.39 9.03 -21.29
N ASP A 77 -5.71 7.72 -21.32
CA ASP A 77 -5.27 6.72 -20.35
C ASP A 77 -3.78 6.35 -20.53
N SER A 78 -2.90 7.34 -20.35
CA SER A 78 -1.45 7.16 -20.43
C SER A 78 -0.95 6.23 -19.33
N PHE A 79 -1.58 6.24 -18.15
CA PHE A 79 -1.17 5.40 -17.02
C PHE A 79 -1.35 3.91 -17.33
N TYR A 80 -2.48 3.49 -17.88
CA TYR A 80 -2.64 2.10 -18.29
C TYR A 80 -1.67 1.70 -19.40
N LYS A 81 -1.54 2.53 -20.45
CA LYS A 81 -0.65 2.24 -21.59
C LYS A 81 0.79 2.01 -21.12
N THR A 82 1.25 2.79 -20.16
CA THR A 82 2.61 2.68 -19.62
C THR A 82 2.79 1.54 -18.60
N THR A 83 1.75 1.17 -17.85
CA THR A 83 1.80 0.10 -16.83
C THR A 83 1.30 -1.27 -17.32
N LYS A 84 0.88 -1.37 -18.58
CA LYS A 84 0.29 -2.57 -19.18
C LYS A 84 1.19 -3.80 -19.07
N SER A 85 2.51 -3.65 -19.30
CA SER A 85 3.45 -4.76 -19.26
C SER A 85 3.49 -5.45 -17.90
N LEU A 86 3.50 -4.67 -16.82
CA LEU A 86 3.43 -5.20 -15.45
C LEU A 86 2.09 -5.89 -15.17
N LEU A 87 0.97 -5.33 -15.64
CA LEU A 87 -0.34 -5.94 -15.47
C LEU A 87 -0.46 -7.29 -16.21
N VAL A 88 0.07 -7.36 -17.43
CA VAL A 88 0.15 -8.62 -18.19
C VAL A 88 1.04 -9.63 -17.46
N LEU A 89 2.15 -9.19 -16.86
CA LEU A 89 3.02 -10.08 -16.08
C LEU A 89 2.28 -10.67 -14.87
N PHE A 90 1.56 -9.86 -14.11
CA PHE A 90 0.74 -10.35 -12.99
C PHE A 90 -0.39 -11.29 -13.43
N GLN A 91 -0.92 -11.13 -14.65
CA GLN A 91 -1.90 -12.07 -15.22
C GLN A 91 -1.24 -13.40 -15.59
N ILE A 92 -0.08 -13.37 -16.25
CA ILE A 92 0.68 -14.58 -16.63
C ILE A 92 1.04 -15.40 -15.39
N MET A 93 1.43 -14.74 -14.31
CA MET A 93 1.74 -15.36 -13.02
C MET A 93 0.50 -15.75 -12.20
N GLY A 94 -0.73 -15.50 -12.65
CA GLY A 94 -1.94 -15.85 -11.89
C GLY A 94 -2.18 -15.02 -10.61
N ILE A 95 -1.38 -13.97 -10.37
CA ILE A 95 -1.44 -13.18 -9.14
C ILE A 95 -2.66 -12.25 -9.15
N MET A 96 -2.95 -11.59 -10.28
CA MET A 96 -3.98 -10.54 -10.35
C MET A 96 -4.85 -10.69 -11.61
N PRO A 97 -5.99 -11.40 -11.52
CA PRO A 97 -6.88 -11.67 -12.67
C PRO A 97 -7.83 -10.50 -12.96
N ILE A 98 -7.26 -9.36 -13.33
CA ILE A 98 -7.98 -8.16 -13.76
C ILE A 98 -8.13 -8.19 -15.28
N HIS A 99 -9.24 -7.69 -15.84
CA HIS A 99 -9.41 -7.55 -17.28
C HIS A 99 -9.80 -6.13 -17.67
N ARG A 100 -9.59 -5.78 -18.95
CA ARG A 100 -10.07 -4.52 -19.52
C ARG A 100 -11.40 -4.80 -20.22
N ASN A 101 -12.44 -4.11 -19.78
CA ASN A 101 -13.77 -4.19 -20.36
C ASN A 101 -13.82 -3.47 -21.72
N PRO A 102 -14.70 -3.91 -22.62
CA PRO A 102 -14.94 -3.20 -23.87
C PRO A 102 -15.45 -1.77 -23.59
N PRO A 103 -15.27 -0.82 -24.54
CA PRO A 103 -15.73 0.57 -24.44
C PRO A 103 -17.26 0.66 -24.54
N VAL A 104 -17.99 0.03 -23.62
CA VAL A 104 -19.44 0.02 -23.57
C VAL A 104 -19.91 1.08 -22.57
N LYS A 105 -21.02 1.75 -22.90
CA LYS A 105 -21.64 2.78 -22.08
C LYS A 105 -21.91 2.27 -20.66
N ASP A 106 -21.60 3.11 -19.66
CA ASP A 106 -21.82 2.87 -18.22
C ASP A 106 -21.05 1.68 -17.61
N MET A 107 -20.09 1.08 -18.35
CA MET A 107 -19.22 0.03 -17.83
C MET A 107 -17.83 0.58 -17.45
N PRO A 108 -17.32 0.28 -16.23
CA PRO A 108 -15.97 0.67 -15.85
C PRO A 108 -14.93 0.01 -16.77
N ARG A 109 -13.88 0.75 -17.15
CA ARG A 109 -12.86 0.28 -18.11
C ARG A 109 -12.06 -0.91 -17.62
N THR A 110 -11.72 -0.92 -16.34
CA THR A 110 -11.08 -2.05 -15.69
C THR A 110 -12.16 -2.82 -14.93
N GLY A 111 -12.14 -4.15 -15.04
CA GLY A 111 -13.11 -5.06 -14.42
C GLY A 111 -12.44 -6.20 -13.68
N PHE A 112 -13.12 -6.71 -12.65
CA PHE A 112 -12.77 -7.95 -11.95
C PHE A 112 -14.05 -8.76 -11.77
N SER A 113 -13.99 -10.03 -12.12
CA SER A 113 -15.08 -10.97 -11.90
C SER A 113 -14.51 -12.35 -11.58
N TRP A 114 -15.10 -13.01 -10.59
CA TRP A 114 -14.79 -14.39 -10.21
C TRP A 114 -15.09 -15.40 -11.33
N THR A 115 -15.97 -15.04 -12.27
CA THR A 115 -16.34 -15.88 -13.42
C THR A 115 -15.57 -15.55 -14.70
N SER A 116 -14.58 -14.66 -14.64
CA SER A 116 -13.83 -14.24 -15.82
C SER A 116 -12.83 -15.31 -16.30
N PRO A 117 -12.53 -15.40 -17.61
CA PRO A 117 -11.50 -16.32 -18.13
C PRO A 117 -10.13 -16.15 -17.46
N GLN A 118 -9.79 -14.91 -17.10
CA GLN A 118 -8.56 -14.56 -16.40
C GLN A 118 -8.51 -15.16 -14.99
N MET A 119 -9.65 -15.20 -14.29
CA MET A 119 -9.76 -15.84 -12.98
C MET A 119 -9.57 -17.35 -13.10
N PHE A 120 -10.18 -18.00 -14.09
CA PHE A 120 -9.98 -19.43 -14.33
C PHE A 120 -8.52 -19.77 -14.62
N TYR A 121 -7.86 -18.97 -15.47
CA TYR A 121 -6.42 -19.12 -15.71
C TYR A 121 -5.61 -18.97 -14.42
N ALA A 122 -5.89 -17.94 -13.62
CA ALA A 122 -5.22 -17.71 -12.34
C ALA A 122 -5.42 -18.88 -11.36
N ILE A 123 -6.62 -19.46 -11.29
CA ILE A 123 -6.90 -20.64 -10.47
C ILE A 123 -6.09 -21.84 -10.95
N CYS A 124 -6.02 -22.09 -12.27
CA CYS A 124 -5.23 -23.19 -12.82
C CYS A 124 -3.74 -23.06 -12.48
N ILE A 125 -3.15 -21.88 -12.67
CA ILE A 125 -1.75 -21.61 -12.33
C ILE A 125 -1.52 -21.77 -10.82
N PHE A 126 -2.40 -21.18 -10.02
CA PHE A 126 -2.32 -21.29 -8.56
C PHE A 126 -2.38 -22.74 -8.07
N LEU A 127 -3.22 -23.59 -8.67
CA LEU A 127 -3.31 -25.01 -8.30
C LEU A 127 -2.03 -25.78 -8.64
N ILE A 128 -1.43 -25.52 -9.81
CA ILE A 128 -0.16 -26.12 -10.22
C ILE A 128 0.96 -25.69 -9.28
N GLU A 129 1.06 -24.38 -9.00
CA GLU A 129 2.07 -23.84 -8.09
C GLU A 129 1.88 -24.32 -6.66
N THR A 130 0.64 -24.39 -6.18
CA THR A 130 0.31 -24.93 -4.85
C THR A 130 0.73 -26.39 -4.76
N TRP A 131 0.52 -27.18 -5.81
CA TRP A 131 0.98 -28.57 -5.82
C TRP A 131 2.50 -28.68 -5.69
N ILE A 132 3.26 -27.87 -6.44
CA ILE A 132 4.72 -27.80 -6.33
C ILE A 132 5.16 -27.36 -4.92
N VAL A 133 4.54 -26.31 -4.39
CA VAL A 133 4.84 -25.78 -3.05
C VAL A 133 4.53 -26.81 -1.96
N VAL A 134 3.43 -27.54 -2.05
CA VAL A 134 3.07 -28.59 -1.08
C VAL A 134 4.05 -29.76 -1.13
N MET A 135 4.52 -30.15 -2.32
CA MET A 135 5.56 -31.19 -2.45
C MET A 135 6.85 -30.77 -1.75
N VAL A 136 7.35 -29.56 -2.03
CA VAL A 136 8.56 -29.02 -1.40
C VAL A 136 8.36 -28.84 0.11
N LEU A 137 7.21 -28.34 0.54
CA LEU A 137 6.88 -28.16 1.95
C LEU A 137 6.88 -29.50 2.69
N ARG A 138 6.30 -30.56 2.10
CA ARG A 138 6.27 -31.89 2.68
C ARG A 138 7.69 -32.43 2.92
N GLU A 139 8.56 -32.33 1.92
CA GLU A 139 9.95 -32.78 2.07
C GLU A 139 10.71 -31.98 3.12
N ARG A 140 10.51 -30.65 3.17
CA ARG A 140 11.13 -29.78 4.18
C ARG A 140 10.66 -30.12 5.60
N VAL A 141 9.37 -30.36 5.78
CA VAL A 141 8.80 -30.75 7.09
C VAL A 141 9.26 -32.16 7.49
N GLN A 142 9.36 -33.10 6.55
CA GLN A 142 9.89 -34.44 6.81
C GLN A 142 11.36 -34.37 7.22
N LYS A 143 12.21 -33.66 6.45
CA LYS A 143 13.62 -33.43 6.82
C LYS A 143 13.76 -32.79 8.20
N PHE A 144 12.90 -31.83 8.53
CA PHE A 144 12.87 -31.17 9.84
C PHE A 144 12.47 -32.13 10.98
N THR A 145 11.51 -33.03 10.75
CA THR A 145 11.02 -33.98 11.77
C THR A 145 12.00 -35.14 11.98
N ASP A 146 12.60 -35.64 10.89
CA ASP A 146 13.47 -36.82 10.92
C ASP A 146 14.89 -36.50 11.46
N HIS A 147 15.31 -35.23 11.43
CA HIS A 147 16.63 -34.78 11.92
C HIS A 147 16.53 -33.92 13.19
N SER A 148 15.57 -34.22 14.08
CA SER A 148 15.29 -33.47 15.32
C SER A 148 16.47 -33.32 16.29
N ASP A 149 17.58 -34.07 16.09
CA ASP A 149 18.77 -34.04 16.96
C ASP A 149 19.83 -33.00 16.54
N LYS A 150 19.55 -32.15 15.55
CA LYS A 150 20.50 -31.14 15.09
C LYS A 150 20.33 -29.78 15.77
N HIS A 151 21.47 -29.11 15.95
CA HIS A 151 21.63 -27.78 16.56
C HIS A 151 20.54 -26.79 16.14
N PHE A 152 20.11 -25.96 17.10
CA PHE A 152 19.12 -24.90 16.99
C PHE A 152 19.25 -24.03 15.72
N ASP A 153 20.45 -23.87 15.16
CA ASP A 153 20.71 -23.14 13.93
C ASP A 153 20.04 -23.77 12.69
N GLU A 154 20.06 -25.10 12.52
CA GLU A 154 19.42 -25.77 11.36
C GLU A 154 17.88 -25.66 11.38
N ALA A 155 17.30 -25.48 12.56
CA ALA A 155 15.88 -25.19 12.72
C ALA A 155 15.52 -23.79 12.21
N ILE A 156 16.35 -22.78 12.46
CA ILE A 156 16.15 -21.40 12.00
C ILE A 156 16.07 -21.36 10.46
N TYR A 157 16.97 -22.07 9.78
CA TYR A 157 16.99 -22.19 8.32
C TYR A 157 15.67 -22.72 7.77
N ASN A 158 15.21 -23.86 8.31
CA ASN A 158 13.97 -24.47 7.85
C ASN A 158 12.76 -23.57 8.11
N ILE A 159 12.73 -22.84 9.23
CA ILE A 159 11.65 -21.88 9.54
C ILE A 159 11.58 -20.74 8.51
N ILE A 160 12.72 -20.18 8.08
CA ILE A 160 12.74 -19.12 7.06
C ILE A 160 12.12 -19.62 5.75
N PHE A 161 12.56 -20.78 5.28
CA PHE A 161 12.12 -21.36 4.03
C PHE A 161 10.65 -21.78 4.07
N ILE A 162 10.19 -22.40 5.17
CA ILE A 162 8.78 -22.72 5.39
C ILE A 162 7.92 -21.44 5.42
N SER A 163 8.39 -20.40 6.09
CA SER A 163 7.70 -19.09 6.14
C SER A 163 7.57 -18.46 4.76
N LEU A 164 8.61 -18.54 3.92
CA LEU A 164 8.54 -18.09 2.54
C LEU A 164 7.54 -18.90 1.71
N LEU A 165 7.52 -20.23 1.82
CA LEU A 165 6.53 -21.09 1.14
C LEU A 165 5.09 -20.73 1.55
N PHE A 166 4.89 -20.34 2.81
CA PHE A 166 3.58 -19.96 3.32
C PHE A 166 2.98 -18.76 2.56
N THR A 167 3.81 -17.89 1.99
CA THR A 167 3.34 -16.72 1.22
C THR A 167 2.49 -17.09 0.01
N GLN A 168 2.70 -18.27 -0.60
CA GLN A 168 1.89 -18.73 -1.72
C GLN A 168 0.41 -18.82 -1.31
N PHE A 169 0.14 -19.36 -0.11
CA PHE A 169 -1.23 -19.51 0.39
C PHE A 169 -1.90 -18.16 0.71
N LEU A 170 -1.13 -17.08 0.80
CA LEU A 170 -1.67 -15.74 1.00
C LEU A 170 -2.21 -15.12 -0.29
N VAL A 171 -1.84 -15.61 -1.48
CA VAL A 171 -2.25 -15.02 -2.77
C VAL A 171 -3.78 -14.88 -2.92
N PRO A 172 -4.61 -15.90 -2.64
CA PRO A 172 -6.06 -15.76 -2.79
C PRO A 172 -6.67 -14.75 -1.80
N VAL A 173 -6.12 -14.69 -0.59
CA VAL A 173 -6.61 -13.83 0.50
C VAL A 173 -6.17 -12.39 0.29
N ALA A 174 -4.91 -12.17 -0.08
CA ALA A 174 -4.30 -10.86 -0.21
C ALA A 174 -4.58 -10.21 -1.57
N SER A 175 -4.50 -10.98 -2.66
CA SER A 175 -4.61 -10.45 -4.03
C SER A 175 -6.02 -10.58 -4.60
N TRP A 176 -6.59 -11.80 -4.64
CA TRP A 176 -7.87 -12.02 -5.35
C TRP A 176 -9.06 -11.40 -4.62
N ARG A 177 -9.14 -11.55 -3.30
CA ARG A 177 -10.18 -10.91 -2.48
C ARG A 177 -10.24 -9.38 -2.67
N HIS A 178 -9.09 -8.77 -2.89
CA HIS A 178 -8.94 -7.31 -3.05
C HIS A 178 -8.93 -6.85 -4.52
N GLY A 179 -9.04 -7.77 -5.48
CA GLY A 179 -9.18 -7.46 -6.90
C GLY A 179 -10.18 -6.33 -7.20
N PRO A 180 -11.39 -6.31 -6.61
CA PRO A 180 -12.35 -5.21 -6.81
C PRO A 180 -11.82 -3.83 -6.39
N GLN A 181 -11.07 -3.73 -5.29
CA GLN A 181 -10.52 -2.45 -4.81
C GLN A 181 -9.41 -1.95 -5.73
N VAL A 182 -8.60 -2.85 -6.26
CA VAL A 182 -7.57 -2.52 -7.25
C VAL A 182 -8.20 -2.03 -8.56
N VAL A 183 -9.32 -2.62 -8.97
CA VAL A 183 -10.08 -2.16 -10.12
C VAL A 183 -10.62 -0.74 -9.93
N ILE A 184 -11.18 -0.44 -8.75
CA ILE A 184 -11.63 0.93 -8.40
C ILE A 184 -10.45 1.90 -8.52
N PHE A 185 -9.29 1.55 -7.96
CA PHE A 185 -8.09 2.36 -8.04
C PHE A 185 -7.63 2.61 -9.49
N LYS A 186 -7.60 1.58 -10.33
CA LYS A 186 -7.24 1.72 -11.75
C LYS A 186 -8.21 2.63 -12.50
N ASN A 187 -9.52 2.51 -12.25
CA ASN A 187 -10.53 3.37 -12.89
C ASN A 187 -10.45 4.83 -12.40
N MET A 188 -10.06 5.07 -11.14
CA MET A 188 -9.82 6.44 -10.66
C MET A 188 -8.68 7.12 -11.42
N TRP A 189 -7.60 6.40 -11.76
CA TRP A 189 -6.54 6.93 -12.61
C TRP A 189 -7.06 7.38 -13.98
N THR A 190 -7.84 6.53 -14.65
CA THR A 190 -8.44 6.88 -15.95
C THR A 190 -9.31 8.13 -15.84
N ASN A 191 -10.16 8.22 -14.81
CA ASN A 191 -11.03 9.38 -14.59
C ASN A 191 -10.24 10.65 -14.24
N TYR A 192 -9.19 10.52 -13.42
CA TYR A 192 -8.34 11.64 -13.03
C TYR A 192 -7.56 12.21 -14.22
N GLN A 193 -6.99 11.37 -15.08
CA GLN A 193 -6.28 11.84 -16.28
C GLN A 193 -7.21 12.61 -17.22
N TYR A 194 -8.44 12.13 -17.40
CA TYR A 194 -9.46 12.83 -18.19
C TYR A 194 -9.86 14.16 -17.54
N LYS A 195 -10.12 14.18 -16.23
CA LYS A 195 -10.46 15.42 -15.50
C LYS A 195 -9.32 16.43 -15.53
N PHE A 196 -8.08 15.97 -15.36
CA PHE A 196 -6.89 16.81 -15.45
C PHE A 196 -6.81 17.47 -16.82
N TRP A 197 -6.93 16.69 -17.91
CA TRP A 197 -6.91 17.23 -19.27
C TRP A 197 -8.01 18.28 -19.50
N ARG A 198 -9.23 18.05 -18.99
CA ARG A 198 -10.33 19.03 -19.11
C ARG A 198 -10.07 20.36 -18.42
N VAL A 199 -9.39 20.35 -17.28
CA VAL A 199 -9.13 21.55 -16.47
C VAL A 199 -7.86 22.27 -16.96
N THR A 200 -6.80 21.54 -17.27
CA THR A 200 -5.49 22.14 -17.64
C THR A 200 -5.33 22.32 -19.15
N GLY A 201 -6.13 21.66 -19.98
CA GLY A 201 -5.96 21.57 -21.42
C GLY A 201 -4.79 20.69 -21.87
N SER A 202 -4.07 20.06 -20.93
CA SER A 202 -2.86 19.27 -21.17
C SER A 202 -3.00 17.85 -20.62
N ALA A 203 -2.60 16.85 -21.40
CA ALA A 203 -2.64 15.46 -20.95
C ALA A 203 -1.43 15.16 -20.05
N ILE A 204 -1.64 14.36 -18.98
CA ILE A 204 -0.53 13.84 -18.18
C ILE A 204 0.15 12.73 -18.99
N ILE A 205 1.38 12.99 -19.42
CA ILE A 205 2.22 12.04 -20.12
C ILE A 205 3.29 11.53 -19.16
N PHE A 206 3.50 10.21 -19.15
CA PHE A 206 4.53 9.56 -18.34
C PHE A 206 5.72 9.10 -19.21
N PRO A 207 6.64 10.02 -19.59
CA PRO A 207 7.64 9.75 -20.64
C PRO A 207 8.63 8.63 -20.28
N ASN A 208 9.00 8.50 -19.00
CA ASN A 208 9.98 7.50 -18.56
C ASN A 208 9.34 6.24 -17.96
N LEU A 209 8.04 6.27 -17.67
CA LEU A 209 7.40 5.20 -16.88
C LEU A 209 7.28 3.89 -17.67
N TYR A 210 7.11 3.94 -18.98
CA TYR A 210 7.07 2.74 -19.82
C TYR A 210 8.41 1.98 -19.82
N ARG A 211 9.51 2.71 -20.08
CA ARG A 211 10.88 2.13 -20.05
C ARG A 211 11.22 1.61 -18.67
N LEU A 212 10.86 2.36 -17.63
CA LEU A 212 11.05 1.97 -16.24
C LEU A 212 10.28 0.69 -15.90
N THR A 213 9.01 0.58 -16.32
CA THR A 213 8.17 -0.60 -16.06
C THR A 213 8.76 -1.85 -16.69
N TRP A 214 9.17 -1.78 -17.97
CA TRP A 214 9.84 -2.89 -18.64
C TRP A 214 11.16 -3.27 -17.98
N GLY A 215 12.00 -2.28 -17.68
CA GLY A 215 13.27 -2.49 -16.98
C GLY A 215 13.07 -3.16 -15.63
N LEU A 216 12.09 -2.72 -14.83
CA LEU A 216 11.76 -3.31 -13.53
C LEU A 216 11.19 -4.73 -13.65
N CYS A 217 10.42 -5.04 -14.69
CA CYS A 217 9.91 -6.41 -14.92
C CYS A 217 11.07 -7.37 -15.19
N ILE A 218 11.99 -7.01 -16.10
CA ILE A 218 13.16 -7.82 -16.44
C ILE A 218 14.08 -7.95 -15.22
N PHE A 219 14.38 -6.83 -14.57
CA PHE A 219 15.20 -6.80 -13.36
C PHE A 219 14.61 -7.67 -12.24
N SER A 220 13.30 -7.62 -12.00
CA SER A 220 12.63 -8.46 -11.00
C SER A 220 12.83 -9.94 -11.26
N TRP A 221 12.74 -10.37 -12.51
CA TRP A 221 12.91 -11.78 -12.87
C TRP A 221 14.37 -12.21 -12.74
N VAL A 222 15.30 -11.42 -13.30
CA VAL A 222 16.74 -11.69 -13.20
C VAL A 222 17.20 -11.74 -11.75
N LEU A 223 16.74 -10.80 -10.91
CA LEU A 223 17.03 -10.79 -9.48
C LEU A 223 16.48 -12.03 -8.78
N SER A 224 15.28 -12.48 -9.16
CA SER A 224 14.69 -13.70 -8.61
C SER A 224 15.52 -14.94 -8.92
N ILE A 225 16.02 -15.06 -10.16
CA ILE A 225 16.95 -16.14 -10.54
C ILE A 225 18.25 -16.02 -9.74
N ALA A 226 18.83 -14.83 -9.65
CA ALA A 226 20.10 -14.61 -8.96
C ALA A 226 20.03 -14.94 -7.47
N VAL A 227 18.96 -14.54 -6.78
CA VAL A 227 18.75 -14.87 -5.35
C VAL A 227 18.54 -16.38 -5.16
N ASN A 228 17.78 -17.02 -6.04
CA ASN A 228 17.58 -18.47 -5.95
C ASN A 228 18.85 -19.27 -6.21
N LEU A 229 19.63 -18.89 -7.23
CA LEU A 229 20.92 -19.51 -7.53
C LEU A 229 21.94 -19.27 -6.42
N SER A 230 21.96 -18.07 -5.82
CA SER A 230 22.86 -17.81 -4.69
C SER A 230 22.53 -18.72 -3.51
N GLN A 231 21.25 -18.95 -3.20
CA GLN A 231 20.86 -19.91 -2.15
C GLN A 231 21.27 -21.34 -2.51
N TYR A 232 21.07 -21.78 -3.75
CA TYR A 232 21.52 -23.11 -4.20
C TYR A 232 23.03 -23.34 -4.03
N TYR A 233 23.87 -22.34 -4.33
CA TYR A 233 25.32 -22.47 -4.18
C TYR A 233 25.80 -22.32 -2.74
N LEU A 234 25.13 -21.48 -1.94
CA LEU A 234 25.56 -21.16 -0.57
C LEU A 234 25.04 -22.16 0.46
N GLN A 235 23.94 -22.87 0.16
CA GLN A 235 23.31 -23.81 1.08
C GLN A 235 23.34 -25.24 0.54
N PRO A 236 24.11 -26.14 1.17
CA PRO A 236 24.23 -27.54 0.72
C PRO A 236 22.92 -28.34 0.86
N ASP A 237 22.01 -27.89 1.73
CA ASP A 237 20.70 -28.52 1.97
C ASP A 237 19.63 -28.07 0.95
N PHE A 238 19.97 -27.16 0.04
CA PHE A 238 19.05 -26.59 -0.95
C PHE A 238 19.16 -27.34 -2.28
N GLU A 239 18.27 -28.32 -2.48
CA GLU A 239 18.21 -29.06 -3.74
C GLU A 239 17.72 -28.17 -4.90
N PHE A 240 18.22 -28.43 -6.10
CA PHE A 240 17.87 -27.67 -7.30
C PHE A 240 16.36 -27.68 -7.59
N TRP A 241 15.65 -28.76 -7.26
CA TRP A 241 14.20 -28.84 -7.46
C TRP A 241 13.40 -27.91 -6.55
N TYR A 242 13.94 -27.53 -5.37
CA TYR A 242 13.30 -26.55 -4.48
C TYR A 242 13.20 -25.17 -5.11
N THR A 243 14.17 -24.83 -5.97
CA THR A 243 14.24 -23.56 -6.69
C THR A 243 12.96 -23.24 -7.46
N PHE A 244 12.27 -24.25 -8.01
CA PHE A 244 11.02 -24.02 -8.76
C PHE A 244 9.89 -23.44 -7.90
N ALA A 245 9.78 -23.84 -6.64
CA ALA A 245 8.77 -23.30 -5.72
C ALA A 245 9.11 -21.85 -5.32
N TYR A 246 10.36 -21.60 -4.95
CA TYR A 246 10.80 -20.28 -4.48
C TYR A 246 10.93 -19.25 -5.60
N TYR A 247 11.17 -19.70 -6.83
CA TYR A 247 11.27 -18.81 -7.98
C TYR A 247 10.01 -17.97 -8.20
N HIS A 248 8.84 -18.63 -8.22
CA HIS A 248 7.56 -17.95 -8.38
C HIS A 248 7.32 -16.93 -7.25
N ILE A 249 7.55 -17.36 -6.00
CA ILE A 249 7.34 -16.54 -4.81
C ILE A 249 8.23 -15.29 -4.84
N ILE A 250 9.53 -15.43 -5.08
CA ILE A 250 10.46 -14.31 -5.11
C ILE A 250 10.14 -13.37 -6.30
N ALA A 251 9.78 -13.93 -7.45
CA ALA A 251 9.33 -13.13 -8.60
C ALA A 251 8.06 -12.32 -8.27
N MET A 252 7.12 -12.91 -7.54
CA MET A 252 5.90 -12.23 -7.08
C MET A 252 6.23 -11.08 -6.13
N LEU A 253 7.10 -11.31 -5.14
CA LEU A 253 7.52 -10.27 -4.18
C LEU A 253 8.19 -9.09 -4.90
N ASN A 254 9.10 -9.37 -5.83
CA ASN A 254 9.77 -8.35 -6.65
C ASN A 254 8.78 -7.57 -7.53
N CYS A 255 7.79 -8.25 -8.13
CA CYS A 255 6.76 -7.60 -8.93
C CYS A 255 5.87 -6.68 -8.08
N PHE A 256 5.52 -7.06 -6.85
CA PHE A 256 4.76 -6.19 -5.93
C PHE A 256 5.56 -4.96 -5.51
N CYS A 257 6.86 -5.10 -5.25
CA CYS A 257 7.73 -3.96 -5.00
C CYS A 257 7.79 -3.02 -6.22
N SER A 258 7.92 -3.58 -7.42
CA SER A 258 7.91 -2.82 -8.68
C SER A 258 6.58 -2.09 -8.91
N LEU A 259 5.44 -2.74 -8.62
CA LEU A 259 4.11 -2.13 -8.70
C LEU A 259 4.00 -0.92 -7.76
N TRP A 260 4.49 -1.05 -6.53
CA TRP A 260 4.49 0.04 -5.56
C TRP A 260 5.31 1.23 -6.07
N TYR A 261 6.54 0.94 -6.49
CA TYR A 261 7.49 1.92 -7.01
C TYR A 261 6.90 2.73 -8.18
N ILE A 262 6.32 2.03 -9.16
CA ILE A 262 5.71 2.65 -10.34
C ILE A 262 4.53 3.55 -9.97
N ASN A 263 3.65 3.10 -9.06
CA ASN A 263 2.53 3.92 -8.60
C ASN A 263 3.00 5.18 -7.87
N CYS A 264 3.97 5.05 -6.95
CA CYS A 264 4.55 6.19 -6.22
C CYS A 264 5.21 7.20 -7.17
N ASN A 265 5.96 6.72 -8.17
CA ASN A 265 6.58 7.58 -9.17
C ASN A 265 5.54 8.24 -10.11
N ALA A 266 4.44 7.55 -10.42
CA ALA A 266 3.32 8.12 -11.18
C ALA A 266 2.66 9.27 -10.40
N PHE A 267 2.40 9.10 -9.09
CA PHE A 267 1.93 10.18 -8.22
C PHE A 267 2.91 11.36 -8.19
N GLY A 268 4.21 11.08 -8.06
CA GLY A 268 5.23 12.14 -8.09
C GLY A 268 5.26 12.90 -9.42
N THR A 269 5.03 12.23 -10.55
CA THR A 269 4.97 12.86 -11.87
C THR A 269 3.69 13.68 -12.05
N ALA A 270 2.54 13.13 -11.64
CA ALA A 270 1.25 13.83 -11.66
C ALA A 270 1.26 15.08 -10.77
N SER A 271 1.90 15.00 -9.59
CA SER A 271 2.07 16.14 -8.68
C SER A 271 2.89 17.26 -9.32
N LYS A 272 4.03 16.94 -9.94
CA LYS A 272 4.85 17.94 -10.64
C LYS A 272 4.11 18.60 -11.81
N ALA A 273 3.33 17.82 -12.56
CA ALA A 273 2.50 18.37 -13.63
C ALA A 273 1.45 19.33 -13.06
N PHE A 274 0.78 18.93 -11.98
CA PHE A 274 -0.17 19.77 -11.26
C PHE A 274 0.46 21.07 -10.76
N GLU A 275 1.62 20.99 -10.08
CA GLU A 275 2.36 22.14 -9.55
C GLU A 275 2.70 23.15 -10.65
N LYS A 276 3.25 22.68 -11.78
CA LYS A 276 3.60 23.53 -12.92
C LYS A 276 2.38 24.27 -13.47
N HIS A 277 1.25 23.58 -13.61
CA HIS A 277 0.03 24.17 -14.12
C HIS A 277 -0.66 25.10 -13.11
N LEU A 278 -0.52 24.82 -11.82
CA LEU A 278 -0.98 25.69 -10.74
C LEU A 278 -0.21 27.02 -10.73
N GLU A 279 1.12 26.99 -10.87
CA GLU A 279 1.96 28.18 -10.94
C GLU A 279 1.60 29.06 -12.15
N LEU A 280 1.38 28.45 -13.32
CA LEU A 280 0.95 29.17 -14.52
C LEU A 280 -0.43 29.82 -14.32
N THR A 281 -1.35 29.14 -13.65
CA THR A 281 -2.71 29.64 -13.39
C THR A 281 -2.69 30.80 -12.41
N LEU A 282 -1.84 30.76 -11.38
CA LEU A 282 -1.66 31.86 -10.42
C LEU A 282 -1.16 33.16 -11.07
N ARG A 283 -0.52 33.08 -12.25
CA ARG A 283 -0.05 34.24 -13.03
C ARG A 283 -1.03 34.68 -14.13
N SER A 284 -2.15 33.99 -14.29
CA SER A 284 -3.12 34.25 -15.37
C SER A 284 -4.19 35.27 -14.97
N GLU A 285 -4.94 35.77 -15.96
CA GLU A 285 -6.09 36.67 -15.71
C GLU A 285 -7.22 35.90 -15.02
N LYS A 286 -7.77 36.47 -13.93
CA LYS A 286 -8.83 35.88 -13.06
C LYS A 286 -8.46 34.50 -12.47
N PRO A 287 -7.42 34.40 -11.63
CA PRO A 287 -6.94 33.12 -11.11
C PRO A 287 -7.92 32.44 -10.13
N ALA A 288 -8.78 33.19 -9.44
CA ALA A 288 -9.70 32.66 -8.42
C ALA A 288 -10.68 31.59 -8.97
N GLU A 289 -11.31 31.81 -10.12
CA GLU A 289 -12.28 30.85 -10.69
C GLU A 289 -11.62 29.52 -11.07
N LYS A 290 -10.42 29.57 -11.67
CA LYS A 290 -9.67 28.37 -12.03
C LYS A 290 -9.10 27.66 -10.81
N LEU A 291 -8.66 28.39 -9.77
CA LEU A 291 -8.10 27.80 -8.55
C LEU A 291 -9.07 26.85 -7.85
N VAL A 292 -10.39 27.10 -7.94
CA VAL A 292 -11.41 26.18 -7.43
C VAL A 292 -11.31 24.80 -8.10
N GLU A 293 -11.14 24.76 -9.43
CA GLU A 293 -10.98 23.52 -10.18
C GLU A 293 -9.66 22.81 -9.84
N TYR A 294 -8.57 23.57 -9.68
CA TYR A 294 -7.27 23.01 -9.24
C TYR A 294 -7.33 22.45 -7.82
N ARG A 295 -8.05 23.09 -6.90
CA ARG A 295 -8.28 22.55 -5.55
C ARG A 295 -8.98 21.19 -5.64
N HIS A 296 -10.00 21.07 -6.49
CA HIS A 296 -10.69 19.79 -6.69
C HIS A 296 -9.80 18.72 -7.32
N LEU A 297 -8.93 19.09 -8.26
CA LEU A 297 -7.92 18.17 -8.81
C LEU A 297 -6.94 17.69 -7.72
N TRP A 298 -6.44 18.59 -6.88
CA TRP A 298 -5.53 18.21 -5.80
C TRP A 298 -6.20 17.26 -4.79
N VAL A 299 -7.46 17.53 -4.41
CA VAL A 299 -8.22 16.66 -3.52
C VAL A 299 -8.40 15.26 -4.15
N ASP A 300 -8.70 15.17 -5.44
CA ASP A 300 -8.81 13.88 -6.13
C ASP A 300 -7.46 13.14 -6.17
N LEU A 301 -6.35 13.85 -6.39
CA LEU A 301 -4.99 13.28 -6.37
C LEU A 301 -4.63 12.74 -4.97
N SER A 302 -4.90 13.51 -3.92
CA SER A 302 -4.69 13.10 -2.53
C SER A 302 -5.55 11.88 -2.18
N HIS A 303 -6.83 11.90 -2.53
CA HIS A 303 -7.74 10.77 -2.32
C HIS A 303 -7.29 9.52 -3.07
N MET A 304 -6.82 9.63 -4.32
CA MET A 304 -6.27 8.50 -5.05
C MET A 304 -5.04 7.91 -4.38
N MET A 305 -4.18 8.75 -3.81
CA MET A 305 -2.99 8.28 -3.11
C MET A 305 -3.32 7.56 -1.80
N GLN A 306 -4.29 8.05 -1.04
CA GLN A 306 -4.81 7.36 0.14
C GLN A 306 -5.48 6.03 -0.24
N GLN A 307 -6.24 6.00 -1.34
CA GLN A 307 -6.88 4.79 -1.83
C GLN A 307 -5.88 3.79 -2.40
N LEU A 308 -4.69 4.18 -2.86
CA LEU A 308 -3.60 3.24 -3.14
C LEU A 308 -3.23 2.48 -1.86
N GLY A 309 -2.97 3.22 -0.78
CA GLY A 309 -2.65 2.66 0.53
C GLY A 309 -3.74 1.71 1.02
N ARG A 310 -5.01 2.13 0.93
CA ARG A 310 -6.17 1.32 1.35
C ARG A 310 -6.48 0.12 0.45
N ALA A 311 -6.41 0.27 -0.88
CA ALA A 311 -6.75 -0.81 -1.80
C ALA A 311 -5.72 -1.96 -1.73
N TYR A 312 -4.48 -1.62 -1.42
CA TYR A 312 -3.38 -2.56 -1.30
C TYR A 312 -2.91 -2.78 0.15
N SER A 313 -3.63 -2.26 1.16
CA SER A 313 -3.20 -2.30 2.56
C SER A 313 -3.01 -3.72 3.07
N ASN A 314 -3.96 -4.61 2.79
CA ASN A 314 -3.87 -6.00 3.25
C ASN A 314 -2.77 -6.76 2.52
N MET A 315 -2.57 -6.46 1.23
CA MET A 315 -1.52 -7.09 0.43
C MET A 315 -0.12 -6.66 0.90
N TYR A 316 0.13 -5.34 1.01
CA TYR A 316 1.40 -4.84 1.51
C TYR A 316 1.58 -5.04 3.01
N GLY A 317 0.51 -5.11 3.80
CA GLY A 317 0.55 -5.41 5.23
C GLY A 317 1.06 -6.82 5.48
N MET A 318 0.44 -7.82 4.84
CA MET A 318 0.92 -9.21 4.93
C MET A 318 2.33 -9.37 4.35
N TYR A 319 2.62 -8.68 3.24
CA TYR A 319 3.96 -8.64 2.65
C TYR A 319 5.00 -8.10 3.63
N CYS A 320 4.73 -6.95 4.25
CA CYS A 320 5.61 -6.33 5.23
C CYS A 320 5.82 -7.24 6.45
N LEU A 321 4.77 -7.91 6.95
CA LEU A 321 4.89 -8.86 8.06
C LEU A 321 5.84 -10.01 7.72
N VAL A 322 5.68 -10.63 6.55
CA VAL A 322 6.57 -11.71 6.12
C VAL A 322 8.00 -11.20 5.95
N VAL A 323 8.20 -10.08 5.27
CA VAL A 323 9.55 -9.52 5.03
C VAL A 323 10.23 -9.17 6.35
N VAL A 324 9.52 -8.56 7.30
CA VAL A 324 10.04 -8.24 8.64
C VAL A 324 10.39 -9.50 9.41
N PHE A 325 9.49 -10.49 9.44
CA PHE A 325 9.73 -11.77 10.09
C PHE A 325 10.96 -12.47 9.51
N THR A 326 11.03 -12.62 8.19
CA THR A 326 12.17 -13.22 7.49
C THR A 326 13.47 -12.47 7.76
N THR A 327 13.43 -11.13 7.81
CA THR A 327 14.62 -10.32 8.10
C THR A 327 15.14 -10.57 9.52
N ILE A 328 14.26 -10.57 10.52
CA ILE A 328 14.65 -10.79 11.93
C ILE A 328 15.24 -12.18 12.11
N VAL A 329 14.57 -13.21 11.58
CA VAL A 329 15.01 -14.60 11.70
C VAL A 329 16.32 -14.83 10.93
N ALA A 330 16.48 -14.25 9.73
CA ALA A 330 17.72 -14.34 8.95
C ALA A 330 18.88 -13.60 9.63
N ALA A 331 18.64 -12.41 10.18
CA ALA A 331 19.64 -11.67 10.94
C ALA A 331 20.10 -12.47 12.16
N PHE A 332 19.16 -13.07 12.90
CA PHE A 332 19.48 -13.88 14.06
C PHE A 332 20.27 -15.14 13.67
N GLY A 333 19.80 -15.90 12.67
CA GLY A 333 20.52 -17.07 12.16
C GLY A 333 21.94 -16.73 11.73
N SER A 334 22.13 -15.61 11.02
CA SER A 334 23.46 -15.19 10.57
C SER A 334 24.41 -14.90 11.73
N ILE A 335 23.95 -14.22 12.80
CA ILE A 335 24.82 -13.87 13.94
C ILE A 335 25.04 -15.08 14.85
N SER A 336 24.01 -15.91 15.05
CA SER A 336 24.05 -17.12 15.88
C SER A 336 25.14 -18.09 15.43
N GLU A 337 25.23 -18.33 14.12
CA GLU A 337 26.15 -19.30 13.54
C GLU A 337 27.59 -18.78 13.45
N ILE A 338 27.76 -17.47 13.17
CA ILE A 338 29.08 -16.79 13.23
C ILE A 338 29.73 -16.98 14.61
N ILE A 339 28.93 -16.92 15.68
CA ILE A 339 29.41 -17.06 17.05
C ILE A 339 29.85 -18.50 17.35
N ASP A 340 29.16 -19.50 16.80
CA ASP A 340 29.40 -20.90 17.12
C ASP A 340 30.48 -21.55 16.25
N HIS A 341 30.49 -21.28 14.94
CA HIS A 341 31.33 -22.02 13.98
C HIS A 341 32.28 -21.14 13.16
N GLY A 342 32.13 -19.80 13.22
CA GLY A 342 32.86 -18.86 12.37
C GLY A 342 32.42 -18.90 10.90
N ALA A 343 32.91 -17.94 10.10
CA ALA A 343 32.35 -17.60 8.78
C ALA A 343 32.22 -18.76 7.78
N THR A 344 31.05 -19.38 7.72
CA THR A 344 30.72 -20.52 6.84
C THR A 344 29.88 -20.08 5.62
N TYR A 345 29.90 -20.84 4.51
CA TYR A 345 29.12 -20.54 3.29
C TYR A 345 27.61 -20.39 3.54
N LYS A 346 27.05 -21.13 4.51
CA LYS A 346 25.61 -21.05 4.87
C LYS A 346 25.22 -19.65 5.36
N GLU A 347 26.08 -19.00 6.14
CA GLU A 347 25.86 -17.65 6.68
C GLU A 347 25.75 -16.59 5.59
N VAL A 348 26.60 -16.70 4.58
CA VAL A 348 26.56 -15.79 3.42
C VAL A 348 25.20 -15.89 2.73
N GLY A 349 24.61 -17.08 2.68
CA GLY A 349 23.24 -17.30 2.20
C GLY A 349 22.19 -16.52 2.98
N LEU A 350 22.25 -16.56 4.33
CA LEU A 350 21.34 -15.81 5.21
C LEU A 350 21.52 -14.30 5.08
N PHE A 351 22.78 -13.82 5.00
CA PHE A 351 23.05 -12.40 4.78
C PHE A 351 22.43 -11.91 3.48
N VAL A 352 22.54 -12.68 2.39
CA VAL A 352 21.93 -12.34 1.11
C VAL A 352 20.41 -12.18 1.25
N ILE A 353 19.73 -13.08 1.98
CA ILE A 353 18.28 -12.98 2.25
C ILE A 353 17.98 -11.73 3.08
N MET A 354 18.72 -11.49 4.16
CA MET A 354 18.53 -10.34 5.04
C MET A 354 18.67 -9.02 4.27
N PHE A 355 19.76 -8.85 3.49
CA PHE A 355 19.98 -7.66 2.67
C PHE A 355 18.92 -7.50 1.58
N TYR A 356 18.49 -8.59 0.97
CA TYR A 356 17.41 -8.59 -0.02
C TYR A 356 16.10 -8.10 0.59
N CYS A 357 15.65 -8.69 1.70
CA CYS A 357 14.43 -8.31 2.40
C CYS A 357 14.47 -6.87 2.91
N MET A 358 15.59 -6.43 3.48
CA MET A 358 15.79 -5.04 3.91
C MET A 358 15.76 -4.05 2.74
N SER A 359 16.34 -4.41 1.60
CA SER A 359 16.31 -3.57 0.39
C SER A 359 14.88 -3.40 -0.13
N LEU A 360 14.08 -4.47 -0.15
CA LEU A 360 12.67 -4.40 -0.55
C LEU A 360 11.86 -3.49 0.38
N LEU A 361 12.02 -3.66 1.71
CA LEU A 361 11.34 -2.83 2.69
C LEU A 361 11.77 -1.36 2.57
N TYR A 362 13.07 -1.11 2.36
CA TYR A 362 13.60 0.23 2.13
C TYR A 362 12.95 0.90 0.93
N ILE A 363 12.87 0.22 -0.22
CA ILE A 363 12.28 0.77 -1.44
C ILE A 363 10.81 1.16 -1.21
N ILE A 364 10.02 0.27 -0.62
CA ILE A 364 8.58 0.51 -0.38
C ILE A 364 8.37 1.74 0.51
N CYS A 365 9.04 1.78 1.65
CA CYS A 365 8.90 2.86 2.62
C CYS A 365 9.49 4.19 2.13
N ASN A 366 10.62 4.15 1.42
CA ASN A 366 11.26 5.35 0.88
C ASN A 366 10.40 5.99 -0.22
N GLU A 367 9.87 5.21 -1.15
CA GLU A 367 9.02 5.73 -2.23
C GLU A 367 7.67 6.22 -1.73
N ALA A 368 7.07 5.54 -0.76
CA ALA A 368 5.82 5.99 -0.14
C ALA A 368 6.00 7.36 0.54
N HIS A 369 7.10 7.53 1.28
CA HIS A 369 7.44 8.80 1.91
C HIS A 369 7.69 9.91 0.88
N HIS A 370 8.46 9.60 -0.17
CA HIS A 370 8.76 10.54 -1.25
C HIS A 370 7.52 10.96 -2.05
N ALA A 371 6.61 10.03 -2.34
CA ALA A 371 5.33 10.33 -2.98
C ALA A 371 4.46 11.24 -2.09
N SER A 372 4.40 10.94 -0.79
CA SER A 372 3.65 11.74 0.20
C SER A 372 4.17 13.17 0.30
N ASN A 373 5.50 13.35 0.34
CA ASN A 373 6.10 14.67 0.37
C ASN A 373 5.83 15.46 -0.93
N LYS A 374 5.92 14.81 -2.09
CA LYS A 374 5.65 15.46 -3.39
C LYS A 374 4.21 15.92 -3.56
N VAL A 375 3.23 15.15 -3.08
CA VAL A 375 1.80 15.48 -3.24
C VAL A 375 1.32 16.45 -2.14
N GLY A 376 1.95 16.42 -0.96
CA GLY A 376 1.60 17.29 0.16
C GLY A 376 2.55 18.48 0.32
N PHE A 377 3.74 18.20 0.86
CA PHE A 377 4.69 19.20 1.32
C PHE A 377 5.24 20.12 0.22
N ASP A 378 5.58 19.58 -0.95
CA ASP A 378 6.13 20.38 -2.05
C ASP A 378 5.11 21.40 -2.57
N ILE A 379 3.87 20.97 -2.78
CA ILE A 379 2.75 21.84 -3.20
C ILE A 379 2.47 22.90 -2.12
N GLN A 380 2.44 22.49 -0.84
CA GLN A 380 2.23 23.41 0.28
C GLN A 380 3.31 24.50 0.32
N THR A 381 4.58 24.10 0.23
CA THR A 381 5.73 25.00 0.25
C THR A 381 5.67 25.98 -0.92
N ARG A 382 5.27 25.52 -2.10
CA ARG A 382 5.10 26.39 -3.28
C ARG A 382 3.99 27.42 -3.08
N LEU A 383 2.84 26.99 -2.57
CA LEU A 383 1.70 27.89 -2.33
C LEU A 383 2.02 28.94 -1.26
N LEU A 384 2.79 28.59 -0.23
CA LEU A 384 3.25 29.54 0.79
C LEU A 384 4.27 30.56 0.25
N ASN A 385 5.03 30.20 -0.78
CA ASN A 385 6.01 31.09 -1.42
C ASN A 385 5.39 32.05 -2.45
N VAL A 386 4.10 31.93 -2.74
CA VAL A 386 3.40 32.88 -3.61
C VAL A 386 3.24 34.21 -2.88
N ASN A 387 3.56 35.33 -3.53
CA ASN A 387 3.35 36.66 -2.96
C ASN A 387 1.85 36.97 -2.87
N LEU A 388 1.23 36.62 -1.75
CA LEU A 388 -0.19 36.84 -1.49
C LEU A 388 -0.58 38.32 -1.58
N LEU A 389 0.31 39.25 -1.21
CA LEU A 389 0.04 40.70 -1.24
C LEU A 389 -0.15 41.25 -2.65
N ALA A 390 0.37 40.56 -3.67
CA ALA A 390 0.21 40.93 -5.07
C ALA A 390 -1.05 40.32 -5.72
N LEU A 391 -1.80 39.49 -4.99
CA LEU A 391 -2.99 38.78 -5.48
C LEU A 391 -4.28 39.44 -4.95
N ASP A 392 -5.38 39.28 -5.69
CA ASP A 392 -6.69 39.73 -5.23
C ASP A 392 -7.16 38.94 -3.99
N THR A 393 -8.12 39.49 -3.26
CA THR A 393 -8.65 38.89 -2.03
C THR A 393 -9.36 37.56 -2.26
N ALA A 394 -9.99 37.35 -3.42
CA ALA A 394 -10.64 36.09 -3.77
C ALA A 394 -9.61 34.96 -4.00
N THR A 395 -8.51 35.28 -4.65
CA THR A 395 -7.38 34.40 -4.96
C THR A 395 -6.63 34.04 -3.70
N GLN A 396 -6.40 35.01 -2.80
CA GLN A 396 -5.84 34.75 -1.46
C GLN A 396 -6.70 33.74 -0.69
N LYS A 397 -8.03 33.91 -0.71
CA LYS A 397 -8.97 32.99 -0.04
C LYS A 397 -8.90 31.58 -0.64
N GLU A 398 -8.81 31.44 -1.95
CA GLU A 398 -8.67 30.13 -2.61
C GLU A 398 -7.35 29.45 -2.26
N VAL A 399 -6.23 30.18 -2.27
CA VAL A 399 -4.91 29.64 -1.85
C VAL A 399 -4.96 29.16 -0.40
N GLN A 400 -5.56 29.94 0.50
CA GLN A 400 -5.78 29.52 1.89
C GLN A 400 -6.66 28.27 1.98
N MET A 401 -7.71 28.16 1.18
CA MET A 401 -8.56 26.96 1.16
C MET A 401 -7.83 25.72 0.63
N ILE A 402 -6.91 25.86 -0.32
CA ILE A 402 -6.05 24.75 -0.77
C ILE A 402 -5.09 24.34 0.36
N LEU A 403 -4.42 25.30 1.01
CA LEU A 403 -3.54 25.03 2.14
C LEU A 403 -4.26 24.35 3.30
N LEU A 404 -5.49 24.79 3.60
CA LEU A 404 -6.36 24.16 4.59
C LEU A 404 -6.74 22.73 4.17
N ALA A 405 -7.04 22.49 2.90
CA ALA A 405 -7.33 21.16 2.38
C ALA A 405 -6.12 20.22 2.52
N ILE A 406 -4.91 20.71 2.26
CA ILE A 406 -3.65 19.97 2.46
C ILE A 406 -3.46 19.62 3.94
N SER A 407 -3.67 20.59 4.83
CA SER A 407 -3.53 20.38 6.28
C SER A 407 -4.56 19.41 6.84
N LYS A 408 -5.82 19.49 6.38
CA LYS A 408 -6.91 18.64 6.90
C LYS A 408 -6.88 17.22 6.34
N ASN A 409 -6.41 17.02 5.12
CA ASN A 409 -6.38 15.72 4.45
C ASN A 409 -4.97 15.45 3.87
N PRO A 410 -3.97 15.21 4.73
CA PRO A 410 -2.62 14.98 4.25
C PRO A 410 -2.60 13.73 3.35
N PRO A 411 -1.88 13.78 2.23
CA PRO A 411 -1.72 12.63 1.36
C PRO A 411 -0.71 11.70 2.04
N ILE A 412 -1.17 10.85 2.96
CA ILE A 412 -0.33 9.85 3.64
C ILE A 412 -0.85 8.47 3.26
N MET A 413 0.05 7.61 2.81
CA MET A 413 -0.27 6.20 2.54
C MET A 413 -0.30 5.43 3.86
N ASN A 414 -1.48 4.93 4.23
CA ASN A 414 -1.68 4.10 5.42
C ASN A 414 -2.10 2.67 5.03
N LEU A 415 -1.73 1.71 5.88
CA LEU A 415 -2.16 0.32 5.79
C LEU A 415 -3.47 0.15 6.56
N ASP A 416 -4.57 0.73 6.09
CA ASP A 416 -5.92 0.64 6.72
C ASP A 416 -5.96 1.01 8.22
N GLY A 417 -5.05 1.90 8.65
CA GLY A 417 -4.91 2.34 10.04
C GLY A 417 -3.93 1.53 10.91
N PHE A 418 -3.37 0.41 10.41
CA PHE A 418 -2.38 -0.38 11.14
C PHE A 418 -1.03 0.34 11.27
N ALA A 419 -0.54 0.91 10.17
CA ALA A 419 0.71 1.66 10.14
C ALA A 419 0.76 2.63 8.96
N ASN A 420 1.53 3.70 9.12
CA ASN A 420 1.88 4.59 8.00
C ASN A 420 3.12 4.04 7.29
N ILE A 421 3.08 3.96 5.97
CA ILE A 421 4.21 3.50 5.18
C ILE A 421 5.12 4.71 4.95
N ASN A 422 6.12 4.87 5.82
CA ASN A 422 7.08 5.96 5.77
C ASN A 422 8.48 5.49 6.18
N ARG A 423 9.47 6.40 6.14
CA ARG A 423 10.84 6.09 6.57
C ARG A 423 10.93 5.75 8.07
N GLU A 424 9.97 6.18 8.89
CA GLU A 424 9.93 5.84 10.31
C GLU A 424 9.64 4.35 10.52
N LEU A 425 8.84 3.73 9.65
CA LEU A 425 8.60 2.28 9.68
C LEU A 425 9.90 1.48 9.50
N ILE A 426 10.83 1.94 8.65
CA ILE A 426 12.15 1.32 8.50
C ILE A 426 12.96 1.49 9.78
N ALA A 427 13.04 2.72 10.30
CA ALA A 427 13.82 3.02 11.50
C ALA A 427 13.33 2.18 12.69
N SER A 428 12.01 2.12 12.88
CA SER A 428 11.36 1.27 13.88
C SER A 428 11.68 -0.21 13.69
N ASN A 429 11.66 -0.71 12.45
CA ASN A 429 12.01 -2.10 12.17
C ASN A 429 13.49 -2.40 12.49
N ILE A 430 14.42 -1.51 12.14
CA ILE A 430 15.85 -1.67 12.47
C ILE A 430 16.04 -1.70 13.99
N THR A 431 15.35 -0.83 14.73
CA THR A 431 15.40 -0.83 16.19
C THR A 431 14.84 -2.13 16.75
N PHE A 432 13.68 -2.60 16.28
CA PHE A 432 13.10 -3.88 16.72
C PHE A 432 14.03 -5.05 16.43
N MET A 433 14.60 -5.11 15.21
CA MET A 433 15.57 -6.13 14.84
C MET A 433 16.77 -6.10 15.81
N ALA A 434 17.36 -4.94 16.07
CA ALA A 434 18.48 -4.83 17.02
C ALA A 434 18.09 -5.29 18.44
N THR A 435 16.92 -4.91 18.94
CA THR A 435 16.44 -5.34 20.26
C THR A 435 16.22 -6.86 20.33
N TYR A 436 15.53 -7.43 19.34
CA TYR A 436 15.29 -8.87 19.29
C TYR A 436 16.58 -9.67 19.15
N LEU A 437 17.53 -9.20 18.34
CA LEU A 437 18.84 -9.82 18.20
C LEU A 437 19.58 -9.86 19.54
N VAL A 438 19.64 -8.74 20.27
CA VAL A 438 20.29 -8.69 21.59
C VAL A 438 19.64 -9.67 22.55
N VAL A 439 18.31 -9.70 22.62
CA VAL A 439 17.58 -10.60 23.52
C VAL A 439 17.84 -12.07 23.17
N LEU A 440 17.76 -12.45 21.89
CA LEU A 440 17.97 -13.83 21.45
C LEU A 440 19.42 -14.29 21.69
N LEU A 441 20.40 -13.40 21.48
CA LEU A 441 21.80 -13.69 21.80
C LEU A 441 22.03 -13.87 23.31
N GLN A 442 21.35 -13.08 24.14
CA GLN A 442 21.40 -13.26 25.60
C GLN A 442 20.82 -14.62 26.03
N PHE A 443 19.69 -15.04 25.46
CA PHE A 443 19.13 -16.36 25.73
C PHE A 443 20.10 -17.48 25.33
N LYS A 444 20.66 -17.42 24.12
CA LYS A 444 21.63 -18.41 23.64
C LYS A 444 22.86 -18.51 24.53
N THR A 445 23.48 -17.37 24.86
CA THR A 445 24.67 -17.35 25.73
C THR A 445 24.38 -17.82 27.15
N THR A 446 23.16 -17.63 27.64
CA THR A 446 22.73 -18.13 28.95
C THR A 446 22.53 -19.65 28.92
N GLU A 447 21.89 -20.20 27.89
CA GLU A 447 21.76 -21.65 27.71
C GLU A 447 23.12 -22.33 27.59
N GLN A 448 24.02 -21.82 26.75
CA GLN A 448 25.38 -22.35 26.59
C GLN A 448 26.18 -22.35 27.92
N ARG A 449 25.96 -21.36 28.78
CA ARG A 449 26.57 -21.34 30.13
C ARG A 449 25.95 -22.39 31.06
N GLY A 450 24.64 -22.63 30.95
CA GLY A 450 23.94 -23.67 31.71
C GLY A 450 24.48 -25.06 31.39
N THR A 451 24.55 -25.44 30.11
CA THR A 451 25.07 -26.74 29.68
C THR A 451 26.53 -26.95 30.05
N ASN A 452 27.40 -25.94 29.91
CA ASN A 452 28.80 -26.05 30.31
C ASN A 452 28.99 -26.24 31.83
N THR A 453 28.02 -25.80 32.65
CA THR A 453 28.07 -25.99 34.11
C THR A 453 27.61 -27.41 34.48
N GLU A 454 26.59 -27.94 33.80
CA GLU A 454 26.14 -29.34 33.98
C GLU A 454 27.19 -30.37 33.53
N GLU A 455 27.95 -30.08 32.46
CA GLU A 455 29.07 -30.93 32.04
C GLU A 455 30.29 -30.86 32.97
N ALA A 456 30.47 -29.77 33.72
CA ALA A 456 31.56 -29.62 34.68
C ALA A 456 31.27 -30.28 36.05
N ASP A 457 29.99 -30.51 36.36
CA ASP A 457 29.53 -31.14 37.60
C ASP A 457 29.33 -32.67 37.48
N MET A 458 29.45 -33.24 36.26
CA MET A 458 29.54 -34.70 35.99
C MET A 458 31.00 -35.16 35.91
#